data_AF-A0A4R8TDA8-F1
#
_entry.id   AF-A0A4R8TDA8-F1
#
_cell.length_a   1.000
_cell.length_b   1.000
_cell.length_c   1.000
_cell.angle_alpha   90.00
_cell.angle_beta   90.00
_cell.angle_gamma   90.00
#
_symmetry.space_group_name_H-M   'P 1'
#
loop_
_entity.id
_entity.type
_entity.pdbx_description
1 polymer ?
#
loop_
_entity_poly.entity_id
_entity_poly.type
_entity_poly.pdbx_seq_one_letter_code
_entity_poly.pdbx_strand_id
1 'polypeptide(L)'
;MLARAISTRRNGLFQPEYRLFILSIPIVSVILGCVFLGQAGAYPDRRHWMAVVAPHHFGYFAFLGASLVGITYVIDSFPNKAGPLLLVIYGSINIFAVISGVLEALTVPVYFFGTRMRMWTTRKLWPGLAQQ
;
A
#
# COMPACT_ATOMS: atom_id res chain seq x y z
N MET A 1 -5.06 -6.97 26.04
CA MET A 1 -5.44 -6.43 27.37
C MET A 1 -5.90 -4.97 27.32
N LEU A 2 -5.26 -4.09 26.54
CA LEU A 2 -5.69 -2.69 26.37
C LEU A 2 -7.12 -2.51 25.81
N ALA A 3 -7.55 -3.36 24.88
CA ALA A 3 -8.90 -3.29 24.29
C ALA A 3 -10.04 -3.59 25.30
N ARG A 4 -9.80 -4.41 26.32
CA ARG A 4 -10.79 -4.71 27.38
C ARG A 4 -10.95 -3.56 28.38
N ALA A 5 -9.88 -2.84 28.68
CA ALA A 5 -9.91 -1.74 29.65
C ALA A 5 -10.64 -0.48 29.12
N ILE A 6 -10.60 -0.25 27.80
CA ILE A 6 -11.28 0.87 27.15
C ILE A 6 -12.79 0.59 26.98
N SER A 7 -13.15 -0.69 26.81
CA SER A 7 -14.55 -1.15 26.71
C SER A 7 -15.37 -0.90 27.99
N THR A 8 -14.75 -0.95 29.17
CA THR A 8 -15.46 -0.80 30.45
C THR A 8 -15.78 0.66 30.82
N ARG A 9 -15.17 1.66 30.16
CA ARG A 9 -15.39 3.08 30.48
C ARG A 9 -16.41 3.80 29.60
N ARG A 10 -16.90 3.19 28.50
CA ARG A 10 -17.82 3.84 27.53
C ARG A 10 -18.90 2.91 26.98
N ASN A 11 -19.72 2.33 27.85
CA ASN A 11 -21.02 1.74 27.50
C ASN A 11 -21.05 0.69 26.35
N GLY A 12 -19.99 -0.11 26.16
CA GLY A 12 -20.05 -1.28 25.29
C GLY A 12 -20.35 -1.04 23.80
N LEU A 13 -20.37 0.22 23.35
CA LEU A 13 -20.61 0.57 21.95
C LEU A 13 -19.29 0.47 21.18
N PHE A 14 -19.17 -0.61 20.39
CA PHE A 14 -18.06 -0.79 19.46
C PHE A 14 -18.23 0.22 18.31
N GLN A 15 -17.66 1.42 18.48
CA GLN A 15 -17.74 2.46 17.45
C GLN A 15 -16.81 2.08 16.28
N PRO A 16 -17.30 2.13 15.03
CA PRO A 16 -16.52 1.76 13.85
C PRO A 16 -15.27 2.66 13.65
N GLU A 17 -15.25 3.83 14.30
CA GLU A 17 -14.13 4.78 14.32
C GLU A 17 -12.82 4.22 14.90
N TYR A 18 -12.89 3.23 15.83
CA TYR A 18 -11.67 2.62 16.38
C TYR A 18 -10.85 1.88 15.31
N ARG A 19 -11.46 1.49 14.18
CA ARG A 19 -10.75 0.86 13.07
C ARG A 19 -10.01 1.86 12.18
N LEU A 20 -10.43 3.14 12.15
CA LEU A 20 -9.66 4.19 11.48
C LEU A 20 -8.27 4.36 12.10
N PHE A 21 -8.09 4.06 13.39
CA PHE A 21 -6.77 4.08 14.00
C PHE A 21 -5.84 3.02 13.38
N ILE A 22 -6.35 1.84 13.02
CA ILE A 22 -5.55 0.82 12.31
C ILE A 22 -5.12 1.30 10.92
N LEU A 23 -5.86 2.24 10.31
CA LEU A 23 -5.49 2.87 9.03
C LEU A 23 -4.20 3.71 9.14
N SER A 24 -3.76 4.09 10.35
CA SER A 24 -2.50 4.83 10.49
C SER A 24 -1.29 4.01 10.04
N ILE A 25 -1.32 2.69 10.25
CA ILE A 25 -0.23 1.77 9.85
C ILE A 25 -0.02 1.79 8.32
N PRO A 26 -1.02 1.50 7.47
CA PRO A 26 -0.85 1.54 6.02
C PRO A 26 -0.52 2.94 5.51
N ILE A 27 -1.05 4.01 6.13
CA ILE A 27 -0.69 5.39 5.76
C ILE A 27 0.80 5.64 5.95
N VAL A 28 1.35 5.27 7.11
CA VAL A 28 2.78 5.41 7.42
C VAL A 28 3.62 4.58 6.44
N SER A 29 3.21 3.35 6.13
CA SER A 29 3.91 2.51 5.14
C SER A 29 3.97 3.17 3.77
N VAL A 30 2.87 3.78 3.30
CA VAL A 30 2.84 4.50 2.01
C VAL A 30 3.74 5.73 2.02
N ILE A 31 3.74 6.51 3.10
CA ILE A 31 4.59 7.70 3.23
C ILE A 31 6.07 7.30 3.14
N LEU A 32 6.46 6.24 3.87
CA LEU A 32 7.82 5.71 3.80
C LEU A 32 8.16 5.25 2.36
N GLY A 33 7.25 4.53 1.70
CA GLY A 33 7.40 4.12 0.31
C GLY A 33 7.63 5.30 -0.64
N CYS A 34 6.84 6.37 -0.54
CA CYS A 34 7.02 7.58 -1.36
C CYS A 34 8.37 8.27 -1.12
N VAL A 35 8.83 8.33 0.14
CA VAL A 35 10.16 8.89 0.46
C VAL A 35 11.27 8.06 -0.17
N PHE A 36 11.21 6.72 -0.07
CA PHE A 36 12.18 5.84 -0.70
C PHE A 36 12.19 5.97 -2.23
N LEU A 37 11.02 6.10 -2.85
CA LEU A 37 10.89 6.32 -4.29
C LEU A 37 11.49 7.67 -4.71
N GLY A 38 11.20 8.75 -3.97
CA GLY A 38 11.77 10.08 -4.22
C GLY A 38 13.30 10.09 -4.11
N GLN A 39 13.84 9.39 -3.12
CA GLN A 39 15.30 9.21 -2.95
C GLN A 39 15.92 8.36 -4.07
N ALA A 40 15.19 7.37 -4.59
CA ALA A 40 15.63 6.56 -5.74
C ALA A 40 15.69 7.39 -7.03
N GLY A 41 14.78 8.34 -7.22
CA GLY A 41 14.77 9.26 -8.36
C GLY A 41 15.87 10.33 -8.30
N ALA A 42 16.17 10.86 -7.11
CA ALA A 42 17.17 11.91 -6.93
C ALA A 42 18.63 11.42 -7.06
N TYR A 43 18.92 10.17 -6.68
CA TYR A 43 20.27 9.61 -6.71
C TYR A 43 20.29 8.25 -7.41
N PRO A 44 20.10 8.23 -8.75
CA PRO A 44 19.98 6.98 -9.49
C PRO A 44 21.22 6.11 -9.34
N ASP A 45 22.46 6.65 -9.34
CA ASP A 45 23.67 5.82 -9.39
C ASP A 45 24.10 5.20 -8.06
N ARG A 46 23.77 5.80 -6.92
CA ARG A 46 24.29 5.38 -5.60
C ARG A 46 23.35 4.46 -4.81
N ARG A 47 22.09 4.29 -5.23
CA ARG A 47 21.10 3.49 -4.49
C ARG A 47 21.01 2.07 -5.04
N HIS A 48 20.81 1.10 -4.13
CA HIS A 48 20.53 -0.29 -4.50
C HIS A 48 19.20 -0.36 -5.27
N TRP A 49 19.05 -1.31 -6.20
CA TRP A 49 17.82 -1.51 -7.00
C TRP A 49 16.55 -1.67 -6.14
N MET A 50 16.72 -2.03 -4.87
CA MET A 50 15.66 -2.20 -3.87
C MET A 50 14.95 -0.88 -3.52
N ALA A 51 15.58 0.27 -3.78
CA ALA A 51 14.98 1.59 -3.53
C ALA A 51 13.78 1.89 -4.44
N VAL A 52 13.67 1.23 -5.60
CA VAL A 52 12.51 1.36 -6.51
C VAL A 52 11.46 0.29 -6.20
N VAL A 53 11.89 -0.92 -5.86
CA VAL A 53 11.00 -2.07 -5.65
C VAL A 53 10.29 -2.01 -4.29
N ALA A 54 10.99 -1.61 -3.22
CA ALA A 54 10.41 -1.54 -1.88
C ALA A 54 9.19 -0.58 -1.80
N PRO A 55 9.21 0.63 -2.40
CA PRO A 55 8.03 1.48 -2.50
C PRO A 55 6.79 0.81 -3.09
N HIS A 56 6.93 -0.01 -4.13
CA HIS A 56 5.80 -0.71 -4.75
C HIS A 56 5.16 -1.69 -3.77
N HIS A 57 5.97 -2.45 -3.02
CA HIS A 57 5.49 -3.36 -1.98
C HIS A 57 4.85 -2.65 -0.80
N PHE A 58 5.40 -1.51 -0.36
CA PHE A 58 4.78 -0.69 0.67
C PHE A 58 3.44 -0.11 0.21
N GLY A 59 3.33 0.27 -1.06
CA GLY A 59 2.08 0.71 -1.69
C GLY A 59 1.01 -0.37 -1.69
N TYR A 60 1.35 -1.60 -2.10
CA TYR A 60 0.41 -2.71 -2.12
C TYR A 60 -0.03 -3.13 -0.71
N PHE A 61 0.92 -3.19 0.23
CA PHE A 61 0.61 -3.44 1.65
C PHE A 61 -0.37 -2.40 2.20
N ALA A 62 -0.13 -1.12 1.93
CA ALA A 62 -1.01 -0.04 2.36
C ALA A 62 -2.42 -0.17 1.76
N PHE A 63 -2.48 -0.50 0.47
CA PHE A 63 -3.75 -0.71 -0.25
C PHE A 63 -4.56 -1.88 0.33
N LEU A 64 -3.94 -3.04 0.57
CA LEU A 64 -4.60 -4.19 1.17
C LEU A 64 -5.08 -3.88 2.60
N GLY A 65 -4.24 -3.21 3.39
CA GLY A 65 -4.59 -2.79 4.75
C GLY A 65 -5.78 -1.82 4.76
N ALA A 66 -5.76 -0.80 3.90
CA ALA A 66 -6.86 0.16 3.76
C ALA A 66 -8.16 -0.51 3.28
N SER A 67 -8.06 -1.43 2.34
CA SER A 67 -9.19 -2.22 1.82
C SER A 67 -9.87 -3.05 2.91
N LEU A 68 -9.09 -3.75 3.73
CA LEU A 68 -9.60 -4.55 4.85
C LEU A 68 -10.31 -3.68 5.90
N VAL A 69 -9.70 -2.53 6.25
CA VAL A 69 -10.28 -1.57 7.19
C VAL A 69 -11.58 -0.99 6.63
N GLY A 70 -11.61 -0.62 5.34
CA GLY A 70 -12.79 -0.08 4.67
C GLY A 70 -13.97 -1.06 4.67
N ILE A 71 -13.73 -2.33 4.31
CA ILE A 71 -14.75 -3.38 4.32
C ILE A 71 -15.33 -3.56 5.72
N THR A 72 -14.47 -3.71 6.73
CA THR A 72 -14.91 -3.94 8.11
C THR A 72 -15.63 -2.72 8.70
N TYR A 73 -15.18 -1.50 8.38
CA TYR A 73 -15.84 -0.27 8.78
C TYR A 73 -17.29 -0.19 8.27
N VAL A 74 -17.50 -0.55 7.02
CA VAL A 74 -18.82 -0.43 6.39
C VAL A 74 -19.80 -1.49 6.91
N ILE A 75 -19.35 -2.71 7.16
CA ILE A 75 -20.16 -3.76 7.78
C ILE A 75 -20.58 -3.34 9.19
N ASP A 76 -19.64 -2.83 9.98
CA ASP A 76 -19.90 -2.41 11.36
C ASP A 76 -20.81 -1.18 11.43
N SER A 77 -20.74 -0.29 10.42
CA SER A 77 -21.60 0.91 10.34
C SER A 77 -23.04 0.58 9.94
N PHE A 78 -23.26 -0.43 9.09
CA PHE A 78 -24.58 -0.80 8.57
C PHE A 78 -24.86 -2.31 8.66
N PRO A 79 -24.94 -2.89 9.87
CA PRO A 79 -25.09 -4.33 10.04
C PRO A 79 -26.38 -4.88 9.42
N ASN A 80 -27.47 -4.12 9.48
CA ASN A 80 -28.78 -4.51 8.92
C ASN A 80 -28.80 -4.63 7.38
N LYS A 81 -27.79 -4.07 6.69
CA LYS A 81 -27.65 -4.14 5.23
C LYS A 81 -26.31 -4.75 4.82
N ALA A 82 -25.64 -5.47 5.72
CA ALA A 82 -24.29 -5.97 5.49
C ALA A 82 -24.19 -6.86 4.24
N GLY A 83 -25.18 -7.72 3.97
CA GLY A 83 -25.17 -8.62 2.81
C GLY A 83 -25.03 -7.91 1.46
N PRO A 84 -25.98 -7.03 1.06
CA PRO A 84 -25.88 -6.26 -0.18
C PRO A 84 -24.66 -5.31 -0.22
N LEU A 85 -24.29 -4.73 0.92
CA LEU A 85 -23.20 -3.76 1.01
C LEU A 85 -21.84 -4.44 0.84
N LEU A 86 -21.69 -5.65 1.40
CA LEU A 86 -20.55 -6.53 1.18
C LEU A 86 -20.40 -6.85 -0.31
N LEU A 87 -21.46 -7.23 -1.01
CA LEU A 87 -21.37 -7.58 -2.43
C LEU A 87 -20.81 -6.44 -3.28
N VAL A 88 -21.28 -5.21 -3.06
CA VAL A 88 -20.85 -4.03 -3.84
C VAL A 88 -19.41 -3.65 -3.51
N ILE A 89 -19.09 -3.55 -2.21
CA ILE A 89 -17.79 -3.03 -1.75
C ILE A 89 -16.70 -4.10 -1.87
N TYR A 90 -16.98 -5.33 -1.45
CA TYR A 90 -16.04 -6.44 -1.59
C TYR A 90 -15.77 -6.72 -3.06
N GLY A 91 -16.78 -6.72 -3.92
CA GLY A 91 -16.60 -6.94 -5.36
C GLY A 91 -15.69 -5.89 -6.00
N SER A 92 -15.99 -4.60 -5.81
CA SER A 92 -15.21 -3.50 -6.39
C SER A 92 -13.76 -3.47 -5.89
N ILE A 93 -13.56 -3.64 -4.57
CA ILE A 93 -12.23 -3.61 -3.97
C ILE A 93 -11.39 -4.83 -4.37
N ASN A 94 -11.98 -6.04 -4.41
CA ASN A 94 -11.22 -7.24 -4.78
C ASN A 94 -10.79 -7.23 -6.25
N ILE A 95 -11.62 -6.74 -7.16
CA ILE A 95 -11.22 -6.62 -8.57
C ILE A 95 -10.00 -5.71 -8.68
N PHE A 96 -10.01 -4.56 -7.99
CA PHE A 96 -8.88 -3.65 -7.98
C PHE A 96 -7.64 -4.26 -7.29
N ALA A 97 -7.84 -5.03 -6.23
CA ALA A 97 -6.77 -5.74 -5.53
C ALA A 97 -6.10 -6.80 -6.40
N VAL A 98 -6.88 -7.55 -7.20
CA VAL A 98 -6.36 -8.53 -8.15
C VAL A 98 -5.57 -7.85 -9.25
N ILE A 99 -6.11 -6.78 -9.85
CA ILE A 99 -5.39 -6.02 -10.90
C ILE A 99 -4.08 -5.48 -10.35
N SER A 100 -4.11 -4.84 -9.18
CA SER A 100 -2.91 -4.30 -8.53
C SER A 100 -1.90 -5.40 -8.17
N GLY A 101 -2.37 -6.56 -7.72
CA GLY A 101 -1.53 -7.71 -7.42
C GLY A 101 -0.87 -8.31 -8.66
N VAL A 102 -1.56 -8.34 -9.80
CA VAL A 102 -0.96 -8.77 -11.08
C VAL A 102 0.13 -7.79 -11.53
N LEU A 103 -0.11 -6.49 -11.41
CA LEU A 103 0.92 -5.47 -11.71
C LEU A 103 2.15 -5.62 -10.80
N GLU A 104 1.93 -6.00 -9.54
CA GLU A 104 3.02 -6.25 -8.60
C GLU A 104 3.78 -7.55 -8.92
N ALA A 105 3.08 -8.60 -9.38
CA ALA A 105 3.72 -9.81 -9.88
C ALA A 105 4.62 -9.51 -11.10
N LEU A 106 4.22 -8.56 -11.96
CA LEU A 106 5.06 -8.06 -13.05
C LEU A 106 6.26 -7.23 -12.57
N THR A 107 6.26 -6.79 -11.31
CA THR A 107 7.44 -6.16 -10.67
C THR A 107 8.49 -7.22 -10.27
N VAL A 108 8.14 -8.51 -10.15
CA VAL A 108 9.10 -9.59 -9.85
C VAL A 108 10.14 -9.77 -10.98
N PRO A 109 9.80 -9.76 -12.28
CA PRO A 109 10.79 -9.65 -13.35
C PRO A 109 11.71 -8.43 -13.21
N VAL A 110 11.17 -7.28 -12.78
CA VAL A 110 11.95 -6.06 -12.54
C VAL A 110 12.95 -6.25 -11.38
N TYR A 111 12.64 -7.12 -10.40
CA TYR A 111 13.59 -7.52 -9.35
C TYR A 111 14.84 -8.20 -9.93
N PHE A 112 14.66 -9.16 -10.85
CA PHE A 112 15.77 -9.88 -11.47
C PHE A 112 16.55 -9.03 -12.49
N PHE A 113 15.88 -8.09 -13.17
CA PHE A 113 16.48 -7.27 -14.23
C PHE A 113 16.81 -5.83 -13.81
N GLY A 114 16.61 -5.46 -12.55
CA GLY A 114 16.65 -4.07 -12.06
C GLY A 114 17.95 -3.33 -12.39
N THR A 115 19.10 -3.99 -12.23
CA THR A 115 20.41 -3.39 -12.56
C THR A 115 20.58 -3.15 -14.08
N ARG A 116 20.02 -4.02 -14.92
CA ARG A 116 20.10 -3.90 -16.39
C ARG A 116 19.15 -2.82 -16.92
N MET A 117 17.94 -2.74 -16.37
CA MET A 117 16.97 -1.69 -16.76
C MET A 117 17.50 -0.30 -16.42
N ARG A 118 18.14 -0.12 -15.25
CA ARG A 118 18.70 1.18 -14.85
C ARG A 118 19.84 1.63 -15.78
N MET A 119 20.78 0.73 -16.10
CA MET A 119 21.87 1.02 -17.05
C MET A 119 21.35 1.37 -18.45
N TRP A 120 20.26 0.74 -18.88
CA TRP A 120 19.62 1.08 -20.16
C TRP A 120 18.94 2.45 -20.12
N THR A 121 18.23 2.77 -19.05
CA THR A 121 17.56 4.07 -18.88
C THR A 121 18.56 5.22 -18.77
N THR A 122 19.63 5.09 -17.97
CA THR A 122 20.67 6.12 -17.87
C THR A 122 21.39 6.33 -19.22
N ARG A 123 21.62 5.26 -19.99
CA ARG A 123 22.31 5.35 -21.29
C ARG A 123 21.44 5.90 -22.42
N LYS A 124 20.13 5.67 -22.40
CA LYS A 124 19.24 5.94 -23.55
C LYS A 124 18.30 7.13 -23.35
N LEU A 125 17.84 7.38 -22.12
CA LEU A 125 16.84 8.42 -21.81
C LEU A 125 17.46 9.74 -21.33
N TRP A 126 18.63 9.71 -20.69
CA TRP A 126 19.27 10.92 -20.17
C TRP A 126 20.80 10.89 -20.29
N PRO A 127 21.36 11.08 -21.50
CA PRO A 127 22.81 11.02 -21.72
C PRO A 127 23.59 12.07 -20.91
N GLY A 128 22.96 13.18 -20.49
CA GLY A 128 23.62 14.25 -19.72
C GLY A 128 23.97 13.92 -18.26
N LEU A 129 23.47 12.82 -17.69
CA LEU A 129 23.82 12.34 -16.34
C LEU A 129 24.98 11.34 -16.37
N ALA A 130 25.31 10.78 -17.54
CA ALA A 130 26.42 9.83 -17.71
C ALA A 130 27.80 10.50 -17.86
N GLN A 131 27.83 11.84 -17.95
CA GLN A 131 29.03 12.65 -18.20
C GLN A 131 29.53 13.43 -16.96
N GLN A 132 28.86 13.30 -15.81
CA GLN A 132 29.31 13.82 -14.50
C GLN A 132 29.73 12.66 -13.59
#